data_AF-A0A7X9CA80-F1
#
_entry.id   AF-A0A7X9CA80-F1
#
_cell.length_a   1.000
_cell.length_b   1.000
_cell.length_c   1.000
_cell.angle_alpha   90.00
_cell.angle_beta   90.00
_cell.angle_gamma   90.00
#
_symmetry.space_group_name_H-M   'P 1'
#
loop_
_entity.id
_entity.type
_entity.pdbx_description
1 polymer ?
#
loop_
_entity_poly.entity_id
_entity_poly.type
_entity_poly.pdbx_seq_one_letter_code
_entity_poly.pdbx_strand_id
1 'polypeptide(L)'
;MRVFAAIRPSPQALEHLDSALQEVRDGAGLTLRWGDPEQWHLTLAFHPDLPEGAVPATLEDRRRRRAHLTVGRLSARAPRAPRRRRGEARPPDPSQLVLSRAVHALSVYRGPAWDAEEVELLSSHLGQGRSGGPRHELLGTVPLGG
;
A
#
# COMPACT_ATOMS: atom_id res chain seq x y z
N MET A 1 7.74 8.71 -16.53
CA MET A 1 6.94 9.02 -15.32
C MET A 1 6.42 7.74 -14.66
N ARG A 2 6.21 7.76 -13.33
CA ARG A 2 5.59 6.65 -12.58
C ARG A 2 4.09 6.90 -12.52
N VAL A 3 3.29 5.99 -13.08
CA VAL A 3 1.83 6.15 -13.19
C VAL A 3 1.13 4.91 -12.67
N PHE A 4 -0.04 5.07 -12.07
CA PHE A 4 -0.86 3.95 -11.63
C PHE A 4 -2.34 4.27 -11.70
N ALA A 5 -3.15 3.21 -11.88
CA ALA A 5 -4.60 3.28 -11.81
C ALA A 5 -5.06 2.82 -10.43
N ALA A 6 -6.00 3.54 -9.82
CA ALA A 6 -6.51 3.22 -8.50
C ALA A 6 -7.99 3.55 -8.33
N ILE A 7 -8.60 2.96 -7.30
CA ILE A 7 -9.92 3.35 -6.79
C ILE A 7 -9.74 3.91 -5.39
N ARG A 8 -10.38 5.03 -5.07
CA ARG A 8 -10.48 5.54 -3.70
C ARG A 8 -11.61 4.79 -2.99
N PRO A 9 -11.35 4.09 -1.86
CA PRO A 9 -12.42 3.53 -1.05
C PRO A 9 -13.34 4.62 -0.50
N SER A 10 -14.59 4.26 -0.20
CA SER A 10 -15.51 5.21 0.43
C SER A 10 -14.96 5.75 1.76
N PRO A 11 -15.30 6.98 2.18
CA PRO A 11 -14.86 7.53 3.46
C PRO A 11 -15.16 6.59 4.64
N GLN A 12 -16.36 5.99 4.66
CA GLN A 12 -16.76 5.02 5.68
C GLN A 12 -15.86 3.77 5.70
N ALA A 13 -15.46 3.25 4.53
CA ALA A 13 -14.56 2.11 4.45
C ALA A 13 -13.14 2.46 4.95
N LEU A 14 -12.65 3.67 4.65
CA LEU A 14 -11.38 4.16 5.14
C LEU A 14 -11.38 4.35 6.66
N GLU A 15 -12.42 4.96 7.22
CA GLU A 15 -12.60 5.14 8.66
C GLU A 15 -12.66 3.79 9.40
N HIS A 16 -13.40 2.83 8.85
CA HIS A 16 -13.49 1.48 9.40
C HIS A 16 -12.14 0.75 9.36
N LEU A 17 -11.41 0.87 8.25
CA LEU A 17 -10.05 0.32 8.13
C LEU A 17 -9.07 0.99 9.10
N ASP A 18 -9.12 2.31 9.23
CA ASP A 18 -8.24 3.06 10.12
C ASP A 18 -8.45 2.65 11.58
N SER A 19 -9.71 2.50 11.99
CA SER A 19 -10.09 2.00 13.31
C SER A 19 -9.57 0.57 13.56
N ALA A 20 -9.75 -0.34 12.59
CA ALA A 20 -9.25 -1.72 12.69
C ALA A 20 -7.71 -1.81 12.76
N LEU A 21 -7.01 -0.81 12.22
CA LEU A 21 -5.54 -0.75 12.25
C LEU A 21 -4.97 -0.20 13.55
N GLN A 22 -5.77 0.38 14.44
CA GLN A 22 -5.26 0.98 15.69
C GLN A 22 -4.54 -0.06 16.56
N GLU A 23 -5.14 -1.22 16.79
CA GLU A 23 -4.50 -2.31 17.57
C GLU A 23 -3.19 -2.80 16.90
N VAL A 24 -3.16 -2.82 15.57
CA VAL A 24 -1.97 -3.23 14.81
C VAL A 24 -0.86 -2.17 14.92
N ARG A 25 -1.23 -0.88 14.92
CA ARG A 25 -0.31 0.25 15.09
C ARG A 25 0.37 0.21 16.44
N ASP A 26 -0.40 -0.01 17.50
CA ASP A 26 0.10 -0.10 18.87
C ASP A 26 1.13 -1.22 19.04
N GLY A 27 0.87 -2.38 18.43
CA GLY A 27 1.78 -3.53 18.47
C GLY A 27 3.00 -3.44 17.55
N ALA A 28 2.99 -2.57 16.54
CA ALA A 28 4.06 -2.47 15.54
C ALA A 28 5.19 -1.51 15.91
N GLY A 29 4.90 -0.50 16.74
CA GLY A 29 5.84 0.55 17.10
C GLY A 29 6.49 1.19 15.87
N LEU A 30 7.82 1.39 15.91
CA LEU A 30 8.59 1.99 14.80
C LEU A 30 9.01 0.98 13.71
N THR A 31 8.63 -0.28 13.83
CA THR A 31 8.98 -1.34 12.87
C THR A 31 8.24 -1.15 11.54
N LEU A 32 7.01 -0.64 11.61
CA LEU A 32 6.22 -0.27 10.45
C LEU A 32 6.15 1.25 10.34
N ARG A 33 6.30 1.74 9.11
CA ARG A 33 5.94 3.09 8.71
C ARG A 33 4.55 3.05 8.11
N TRP A 34 3.60 3.68 8.79
CA TRP A 34 2.21 3.78 8.34
C TRP A 34 2.06 4.79 7.20
N GLY A 35 1.18 4.49 6.25
CA GLY A 35 0.77 5.42 5.21
C GLY A 35 -0.24 6.43 5.75
N ASP A 36 -0.31 7.61 5.13
CA ASP A 36 -1.34 8.60 5.41
C ASP A 36 -2.72 8.05 4.97
N PRO A 37 -3.72 7.93 5.86
CA PRO A 37 -5.05 7.45 5.50
C PRO A 37 -5.71 8.26 4.37
N GLU A 38 -5.42 9.56 4.28
CA GLU A 38 -5.91 10.43 3.20
C GLU A 38 -5.36 10.02 1.82
N GLN A 39 -4.25 9.27 1.78
CA GLN A 39 -3.63 8.78 0.55
C GLN A 39 -3.93 7.31 0.26
N TRP A 40 -4.75 6.64 1.07
CA TRP A 40 -5.10 5.23 0.86
C TRP A 40 -5.97 5.07 -0.38
N HIS A 41 -5.58 4.09 -1.20
CA HIS A 41 -6.26 3.76 -2.45
C HIS A 41 -6.02 2.28 -2.77
N LEU A 42 -6.95 1.69 -3.50
CA LEU A 42 -6.81 0.36 -4.09
C LEU A 42 -6.06 0.48 -5.41
N THR A 43 -4.79 0.08 -5.45
CA THR A 43 -4.00 0.07 -6.68
C THR A 43 -4.45 -1.09 -7.57
N LEU A 44 -4.86 -0.77 -8.80
CA LEU A 44 -5.31 -1.74 -9.80
C LEU A 44 -4.19 -2.14 -10.76
N ALA A 45 -3.44 -1.15 -11.26
CA ALA A 45 -2.33 -1.33 -12.19
C ALA A 45 -1.23 -0.30 -11.90
N PHE A 46 0.03 -0.65 -12.18
CA PHE A 46 1.18 0.21 -11.86
C PHE A 46 2.24 0.15 -12.96
N HIS A 47 2.62 1.31 -13.50
CA HIS A 47 3.62 1.48 -14.54
C HIS A 47 4.78 2.35 -14.00
N PRO A 48 5.93 1.75 -13.63
CA PRO A 48 7.04 2.47 -13.01
C PRO A 48 7.75 3.43 -13.97
N ASP A 49 7.69 3.20 -15.27
CA ASP A 49 8.46 3.96 -16.25
C ASP A 49 7.69 4.09 -17.57
N LEU A 50 6.70 4.96 -17.57
CA LEU A 50 5.92 5.32 -18.75
C LEU A 50 6.53 6.58 -19.40
N PRO A 51 6.91 6.56 -20.69
CA PRO A 51 7.33 7.77 -21.37
C PRO A 51 6.22 8.83 -21.38
N GLU A 52 6.61 10.11 -21.32
CA GLU A 52 5.65 11.22 -21.38
C GLU A 52 4.99 11.27 -22.77
N GLY A 53 3.66 11.40 -22.82
CA GLY A 53 2.89 11.37 -24.07
C GLY A 53 2.69 9.98 -24.68
N ALA A 54 3.18 8.90 -24.03
CA ALA A 54 2.90 7.55 -24.49
C ALA A 54 1.42 7.20 -24.22
N VAL A 55 0.66 6.94 -25.29
CA VAL A 55 -0.58 6.16 -25.18
C VAL A 55 -0.14 4.73 -24.92
N PRO A 56 -0.49 4.09 -23.79
CA PRO A 56 -0.04 2.74 -23.51
C PRO A 56 -0.68 1.79 -24.52
N ALA A 57 0.02 1.51 -25.63
CA ALA A 57 -0.27 0.33 -26.41
C ALA A 57 -0.04 -0.85 -25.47
N THR A 58 -1.08 -1.65 -25.26
CA THR A 58 -1.08 -2.92 -24.53
C THR A 58 -1.06 -2.84 -22.99
N LEU A 59 -2.28 -2.83 -22.41
CA LEU A 59 -2.58 -3.48 -21.12
C LEU A 59 -2.49 -5.02 -21.20
N GLU A 60 -1.78 -5.58 -22.20
CA GLU A 60 -1.68 -7.02 -22.44
C GLU A 60 -0.75 -7.72 -21.44
N ASP A 61 0.09 -6.99 -20.70
CA ASP A 61 0.81 -7.52 -19.54
C ASP A 61 -0.12 -7.66 -18.33
N ARG A 62 -1.22 -8.42 -18.51
CA ARG A 62 -2.15 -8.92 -17.50
C ARG A 62 -1.46 -9.93 -16.57
N ARG A 63 -0.27 -9.59 -16.05
CA ARG A 63 0.17 -10.16 -14.77
C ARG A 63 -1.01 -9.94 -13.83
N ARG A 64 -1.56 -11.02 -13.29
CA ARG A 64 -2.71 -11.01 -12.38
C ARG A 64 -2.35 -10.25 -11.11
N ARG A 65 -2.29 -8.93 -11.19
CA ARG A 65 -2.08 -8.05 -10.04
C ARG A 65 -3.42 -8.00 -9.34
N ARG A 66 -3.48 -8.65 -8.19
CA ARG A 66 -4.62 -8.49 -7.29
C ARG A 66 -4.65 -7.04 -6.85
N ALA A 67 -5.83 -6.42 -6.91
CA ALA A 67 -6.03 -5.11 -6.31
C ALA A 67 -5.59 -5.17 -4.84
N HIS A 68 -4.83 -4.18 -4.41
CA HIS A 68 -4.32 -4.12 -3.05
C HIS A 68 -4.26 -2.67 -2.57
N LEU A 69 -4.37 -2.50 -1.25
CA LEU A 69 -4.23 -1.22 -0.57
C LEU A 69 -3.01 -1.32 0.35
N THR A 70 -2.10 -0.35 0.25
CA THR A 70 -0.90 -0.31 1.10
C THR A 70 -1.16 0.52 2.35
N VAL A 71 -1.36 -0.14 3.50
CA VAL A 71 -1.59 0.52 4.80
C VAL A 71 -0.29 0.97 5.49
N GLY A 72 0.81 0.27 5.21
CA GLY A 72 2.10 0.51 5.83
C GLY A 72 3.23 -0.24 5.14
N ARG A 73 4.46 0.08 5.50
CA ARG A 73 5.69 -0.52 4.96
C ARG A 73 6.66 -0.80 6.10
N LEU A 74 7.58 -1.75 5.92
CA LEU A 74 8.70 -1.88 6.85
C LEU A 74 9.49 -0.57 6.91
N SER A 75 9.77 -0.12 8.13
CA SER A 75 10.60 1.05 8.39
C SER A 75 12.06 0.74 8.09
N ALA A 76 12.79 1.71 7.54
CA ALA A 76 14.25 1.62 7.43
C ALA A 76 14.95 1.52 8.79
N ARG A 77 14.25 1.93 9.87
CA ARG A 77 14.70 1.85 11.26
C ARG A 77 14.29 0.55 11.96
N ALA A 78 13.65 -0.37 11.25
CA ALA A 78 13.21 -1.63 11.82
C ALA A 78 14.40 -2.45 12.35
N PRO A 79 14.27 -3.15 13.50
CA PRO A 79 15.33 -3.97 14.03
C PRO A 79 15.74 -5.07 13.04
N ARG A 80 17.06 -5.24 12.85
CA ARG A 80 17.61 -6.29 11.98
C ARG A 80 17.95 -7.53 12.78
N ALA A 81 17.76 -8.71 12.17
CA ALA A 81 18.20 -9.96 12.77
C ALA A 81 19.72 -9.90 13.08
N PRO A 82 20.14 -10.32 14.29
CA PRO A 82 21.56 -10.32 14.65
C PRO A 82 22.38 -11.25 13.74
N ARG A 83 23.69 -10.96 13.65
CA ARG A 83 24.63 -11.79 12.87
C ARG A 83 24.74 -13.17 13.49
N ARG A 84 24.59 -14.20 12.66
CA ARG A 84 24.71 -15.61 13.05
C ARG A 84 26.15 -15.93 13.47
N ARG A 85 26.31 -16.66 14.59
CA ARG A 85 27.55 -17.39 14.89
C ARG A 85 27.50 -18.79 14.27
N ARG A 86 28.65 -19.28 13.77
CA ARG A 86 28.73 -20.58 13.09
C ARG A 86 28.32 -21.70 14.04
N GLY A 87 27.33 -22.51 13.65
CA GLY A 87 26.82 -23.64 14.45
C GLY A 87 25.50 -23.39 15.18
N GLU A 88 25.05 -22.14 15.30
CA GLU A 88 23.78 -21.81 15.97
C GLU A 88 22.59 -21.74 15.00
N ALA A 89 21.40 -22.01 15.53
CA ALA A 89 20.12 -21.77 14.87
C ALA A 89 19.89 -20.26 14.70
N ARG A 90 19.28 -19.87 13.57
CA ARG A 90 18.95 -18.47 13.26
C ARG A 90 17.83 -18.01 14.20
N PRO A 91 18.03 -16.97 15.04
CA PRO A 91 16.92 -16.41 15.81
C PRO A 91 15.87 -15.82 14.87
N PRO A 92 14.57 -15.83 15.25
CA PRO A 92 13.51 -15.28 14.43
C PRO A 92 13.74 -13.78 14.17
N ASP A 93 13.48 -13.35 12.93
CA ASP A 93 13.62 -11.95 12.56
C ASP A 93 12.53 -11.12 13.27
N PRO A 94 12.89 -10.17 14.15
CA PRO A 94 11.92 -9.38 14.89
C PRO A 94 10.97 -8.59 13.98
N SER A 95 11.46 -8.13 12.82
CA SER A 95 10.64 -7.42 11.84
C SER A 95 9.61 -8.34 11.18
N GLN A 96 9.99 -9.60 10.91
CA GLN A 96 9.06 -10.60 10.39
C GLN A 96 7.99 -10.97 11.42
N LEU A 97 8.35 -11.05 12.70
CA LEU A 97 7.37 -11.34 13.75
C LEU A 97 6.29 -10.24 13.83
N VAL A 98 6.70 -8.96 13.79
CA VAL A 98 5.75 -7.84 13.75
C VAL A 98 4.87 -7.89 12.50
N LEU A 99 5.46 -8.12 11.33
CA LEU A 99 4.71 -8.26 10.08
C LEU A 99 3.70 -9.42 10.14
N SER A 100 4.09 -10.58 10.66
CA SER A 100 3.22 -11.75 10.76
C SER A 100 1.99 -11.49 11.64
N ARG A 101 2.16 -10.76 12.75
CA ARG A 101 1.06 -10.33 13.62
C ARG A 101 0.11 -9.36 12.91
N ALA A 102 0.66 -8.39 12.21
CA ALA A 102 -0.13 -7.45 11.41
C ALA A 102 -0.93 -8.16 10.30
N VAL A 103 -0.29 -9.08 9.58
CA VAL A 103 -0.96 -9.90 8.55
C VAL A 103 -2.05 -10.77 9.15
N HIS A 104 -1.79 -11.39 10.31
CA HIS A 104 -2.79 -12.21 10.98
C HIS A 104 -4.01 -11.39 11.43
N ALA A 105 -3.79 -10.25 12.07
CA ALA A 105 -4.86 -9.34 12.47
C ALA A 105 -5.72 -8.89 11.27
N LEU A 106 -5.08 -8.55 10.15
CA LEU A 106 -5.78 -8.14 8.94
C LEU A 106 -6.39 -9.30 8.14
N SER A 107 -6.02 -10.56 8.41
CA SER A 107 -6.53 -11.71 7.65
C SER A 107 -8.03 -11.94 7.85
N VAL A 108 -8.54 -11.58 9.03
CA VAL A 108 -9.96 -11.67 9.40
C VAL A 108 -10.73 -10.39 9.13
N TYR A 109 -10.05 -9.29 8.77
CA TYR A 109 -10.69 -8.02 8.50
C TYR A 109 -11.71 -8.13 7.37
N ARG A 110 -12.89 -7.54 7.61
CA ARG A 110 -13.96 -7.32 6.64
C ARG A 110 -14.46 -5.90 6.84
N GLY A 111 -14.34 -5.07 5.81
CA GLY A 111 -14.85 -3.71 5.82
C GLY A 111 -16.32 -3.64 5.41
N PRO A 112 -16.96 -2.46 5.56
CA PRO A 112 -18.27 -2.23 4.97
C PRO A 112 -18.21 -2.40 3.44
N ALA A 113 -19.31 -2.87 2.86
CA ALA A 113 -19.47 -2.87 1.41
C ALA A 113 -19.64 -1.43 0.89
N TRP A 114 -19.10 -1.16 -0.29
CA TRP A 114 -19.23 0.13 -0.98
C TRP A 114 -19.04 -0.10 -2.47
N ASP A 115 -19.68 0.75 -3.27
CA ASP A 115 -19.59 0.71 -4.72
C ASP A 115 -18.50 1.68 -5.19
N ALA A 116 -17.66 1.22 -6.11
CA ALA A 116 -16.65 2.04 -6.73
C ALA A 116 -17.26 2.82 -7.91
N GLU A 117 -17.19 4.14 -7.84
CA GLU A 117 -17.80 5.01 -8.85
C GLU A 117 -16.85 5.37 -10.00
N GLU A 118 -15.55 5.44 -9.72
CA GLU A 118 -14.54 5.85 -10.70
C GLU A 118 -13.16 5.22 -10.45
N VAL A 119 -12.36 5.15 -11.51
CA VAL A 119 -10.94 4.86 -11.48
C VAL A 119 -10.16 6.14 -11.70
N GLU A 120 -9.22 6.42 -10.81
CA GLU A 120 -8.28 7.53 -10.91
C GLU A 120 -6.97 7.05 -11.58
N LEU A 121 -6.46 7.83 -12.53
CA LEU A 121 -5.12 7.71 -13.06
C LEU A 121 -4.22 8.73 -12.35
N LEU A 122 -3.17 8.26 -11.71
CA LEU A 122 -2.33 9.07 -10.81
C LEU A 122 -0.86 9.00 -11.23
N SER A 123 -0.17 10.14 -11.25
CA SER A 123 1.29 10.19 -11.27
C SER A 123 1.84 10.08 -9.84
N SER A 124 3.00 9.44 -9.67
CA SER A 124 3.64 9.24 -8.37
C SER A 124 5.04 9.86 -8.32
N HIS A 125 5.21 10.84 -7.43
CA HIS A 125 6.46 11.55 -7.20
C HIS A 125 7.08 11.10 -5.87
N LEU A 126 8.13 10.29 -5.92
CA LEU A 126 8.79 9.76 -4.73
C LEU A 126 9.50 10.87 -3.95
N GLY A 127 9.43 10.80 -2.61
CA GLY A 127 10.11 11.74 -1.72
C GLY A 127 9.48 13.14 -1.64
N GLN A 128 8.43 13.42 -2.42
CA GLN A 128 7.75 14.72 -2.46
C GLN A 128 6.52 14.81 -1.56
N GLY A 129 6.18 13.74 -0.84
CA GLY A 129 5.07 13.69 0.13
C GLY A 129 5.51 13.84 1.58
N ARG A 130 4.54 13.85 2.50
CA ARG A 130 4.78 13.95 3.95
C ARG A 130 5.78 12.89 4.44
N SER A 131 6.71 13.30 5.29
CA SER A 131 7.78 12.44 5.85
C SER A 131 8.60 11.69 4.78
N GLY A 132 8.81 12.30 3.60
CA GLY A 132 9.51 11.68 2.47
C GLY A 132 8.74 10.55 1.80
N GLY A 133 7.41 10.54 1.95
CA GLY A 133 6.50 9.64 1.23
C GLY A 133 6.33 10.01 -0.25
N PRO A 134 5.61 9.20 -1.03
CA PRO A 134 5.19 9.61 -2.37
C PRO A 134 4.16 10.75 -2.28
N ARG A 135 4.19 11.67 -3.25
CA ARG A 135 3.06 12.57 -3.55
C ARG A 135 2.38 12.03 -4.81
N HIS A 136 1.06 11.89 -4.75
CA HIS A 136 0.25 11.50 -5.89
C HIS A 136 -0.43 12.73 -6.47
N GLU A 137 -0.52 12.78 -7.79
CA GLU A 137 -1.19 13.85 -8.53
C GLU A 137 -2.12 13.24 -9.56
N LEU A 138 -3.35 13.75 -9.61
CA LEU A 138 -4.42 13.22 -10.46
C LEU A 138 -4.19 13.64 -11.91
N LEU A 139 -4.08 12.65 -12.79
CA LEU A 139 -3.96 12.85 -14.24
C LEU A 139 -5.32 12.78 -14.95
N GLY A 140 -6.28 12.05 -14.39
CA GLY A 140 -7.64 11.94 -14.91
C GLY A 140 -8.47 10.88 -14.18
N THR A 141 -9.78 10.87 -14.46
CA THR A 141 -10.72 9.90 -13.90
C THR A 141 -11.52 9.20 -15.01
N VAL A 142 -11.95 7.98 -14.74
CA VAL A 142 -12.81 7.18 -15.62
C VAL A 142 -13.96 6.62 -14.78
N PRO A 143 -15.24 6.93 -15.10
CA PRO A 143 -16.36 6.39 -14.35
C PRO A 143 -16.50 4.87 -14.54
N LEU A 144 -16.91 4.17 -13.48
CA LEU A 144 -17.13 2.72 -13.43
C LEU A 144 -18.58 2.30 -13.64
N GLY A 145 -19.48 3.26 -13.87
CA GLY A 145 -20.87 3.04 -14.29
C GLY A 145 -21.20 3.92 -15.50
N GLY A 146 -21.87 3.33 -16.49
CA GLY A 146 -22.42 3.99 -17.66
C GLY A 146 -23.80 3.43 -17.97
#